data_AF-A0A926DBY7-F1
#
_entry.id   AF-A0A926DBY7-F1
#
_cell.length_a   1.000
_cell.length_b   1.000
_cell.length_c   1.000
_cell.angle_alpha   90.00
_cell.angle_beta   90.00
_cell.angle_gamma   90.00
#
_symmetry.space_group_name_H-M   'P 1'
#
loop_
_entity.id
_entity.type
_entity.pdbx_description
1 polymer ?
#
loop_
_entity_poly.entity_id
_entity_poly.type
_entity_poly.pdbx_seq_one_letter_code
_entity_poly.pdbx_strand_id
1 'polypeptide(L)'
;MLIPSAYTLQYHPEQCNRKAEYGCTNWNANTVREILSRQEYLGHTVLRKTIGTNFKTDERRFATDEERLVFEDTHEPIVDSELWEQAHRRLKHATRRIKEGTHQEECLLPGLVYCADCGSKMSYQTNYYKSGEPYHSFRCSSYGNRTVNCTIHHISDKVLYQLVLRSIQRLSSHIIADERGFAEELKSKWEAQANGKPQKQKDELQTINRRLNELDRLIGSLYENFISGLLPEKQYKSLMKKYSTEQDGLESQVSEIQEKLEQTKASSAHIGRFIRLIKKYKQPTKLTKEMACELIDKIVVHEAIDKKPNRQQQVDIYYNFIGQFDLPLSEKEIAEARQKAEQEAAEKAKRKKNRQRESNVAHQAKAKAERWAANDGHKYPKRVCEQCGKEFYPNSTRQRFCNTDCTKAHQQAEKEKKRFAEKGEHTFRQKVCKICGKPFWPSNGQEVLCSEECKAINRRQKQLAYYHRKQSGQKAGEAI
;
A
#
# COMPACT_ATOMS: atom_id res chain seq x y z
N MET A 1 -37.25 -24.68 -18.34
CA MET A 1 -36.72 -26.04 -18.07
C MET A 1 -37.33 -26.57 -16.79
N LEU A 2 -37.90 -27.77 -16.82
CA LEU A 2 -38.44 -28.45 -15.63
C LEU A 2 -37.31 -28.81 -14.66
N ILE A 3 -37.62 -28.90 -13.37
CA ILE A 3 -36.69 -29.49 -12.38
C ILE A 3 -36.60 -31.01 -12.60
N PRO A 4 -35.51 -31.69 -12.17
CA PRO A 4 -35.31 -33.11 -12.45
C PRO A 4 -36.49 -33.98 -11.98
N SER A 5 -37.01 -33.72 -10.78
CA SER A 5 -38.16 -34.46 -10.24
C SER A 5 -39.46 -34.24 -11.01
N ALA A 6 -39.68 -33.03 -11.57
CA ALA A 6 -40.85 -32.73 -12.39
C ALA A 6 -40.71 -33.32 -13.80
N TYR A 7 -39.50 -33.34 -14.35
CA TYR A 7 -39.19 -34.05 -15.60
C TYR A 7 -39.39 -35.56 -15.44
N THR A 8 -38.86 -36.18 -14.38
CA THR A 8 -39.09 -37.60 -14.08
C THR A 8 -40.58 -37.88 -13.86
N LEU A 9 -41.33 -37.01 -13.19
CA LEU A 9 -42.77 -37.19 -13.03
C LEU A 9 -43.52 -37.21 -14.38
N GLN A 10 -43.08 -36.39 -15.35
CA GLN A 10 -43.73 -36.26 -16.65
C GLN A 10 -43.37 -37.41 -17.61
N TYR A 11 -42.11 -37.83 -17.65
CA TYR A 11 -41.61 -38.78 -18.66
C TYR A 11 -41.29 -40.18 -18.12
N HIS A 12 -41.03 -40.30 -16.81
CA HIS A 12 -40.62 -41.54 -16.13
C HIS A 12 -41.32 -41.71 -14.76
N PRO A 13 -42.67 -41.71 -14.72
CA PRO A 13 -43.43 -41.70 -13.46
C PRO A 13 -43.13 -42.89 -12.55
N GLU A 14 -42.67 -44.02 -13.12
CA GLU A 14 -42.24 -45.22 -12.41
C GLU A 14 -40.97 -45.02 -11.55
N GLN A 15 -40.14 -44.04 -11.88
CA GLN A 15 -38.91 -43.70 -11.14
C GLN A 15 -39.10 -42.48 -10.23
N CYS A 16 -40.31 -41.90 -10.18
CA CYS A 16 -40.56 -40.67 -9.46
C CYS A 16 -40.96 -40.95 -8.01
N ASN A 17 -40.19 -40.40 -7.06
CA ASN A 17 -40.52 -40.44 -5.63
C ASN A 17 -41.69 -39.50 -5.22
N ARG A 18 -42.42 -38.93 -6.21
CA ARG A 18 -43.61 -38.04 -6.08
C ARG A 18 -43.48 -36.85 -5.11
N LYS A 19 -42.27 -36.38 -4.85
CA LYS A 19 -42.01 -35.23 -3.97
C LYS A 19 -42.21 -33.85 -4.63
N ALA A 20 -42.54 -33.78 -5.91
CA ALA A 20 -42.63 -32.53 -6.66
C ALA A 20 -43.91 -32.45 -7.50
N GLU A 21 -44.40 -31.23 -7.71
CA GLU A 21 -45.59 -30.95 -8.52
C GLU A 21 -45.28 -30.96 -10.03
N TYR A 22 -46.29 -31.31 -10.83
CA TYR A 22 -46.20 -31.29 -12.30
C TYR A 22 -45.93 -29.87 -12.81
N GLY A 23 -45.02 -29.72 -13.76
CA GLY A 23 -44.70 -28.43 -14.36
C GLY A 23 -43.80 -27.52 -13.51
N CYS A 24 -43.27 -27.98 -12.37
CA CYS A 24 -42.37 -27.16 -11.55
C CYS A 24 -41.05 -26.85 -12.28
N THR A 25 -40.70 -25.56 -12.35
CA THR A 25 -39.50 -25.04 -13.02
C THR A 25 -38.54 -24.32 -12.07
N ASN A 26 -38.88 -24.22 -10.77
CA ASN A 26 -38.09 -23.51 -9.78
C ASN A 26 -36.91 -24.36 -9.28
N TRP A 27 -35.74 -24.14 -9.87
CA TRP A 27 -34.50 -24.82 -9.48
C TRP A 27 -33.98 -24.34 -8.13
N ASN A 28 -33.81 -25.28 -7.20
CA ASN A 28 -33.15 -25.01 -5.92
C ASN A 28 -31.62 -25.01 -6.11
N ALA A 29 -30.94 -23.99 -5.60
CA ALA A 29 -29.48 -23.87 -5.66
C ALA A 29 -28.74 -25.05 -5.02
N ASN A 30 -29.30 -25.67 -3.97
CA ASN A 30 -28.71 -26.87 -3.37
C ASN A 30 -28.80 -28.07 -4.32
N THR A 31 -29.94 -28.26 -5.00
CA THR A 31 -30.10 -29.31 -6.01
C THR A 31 -29.12 -29.14 -7.16
N VAL A 32 -28.92 -27.91 -7.65
CA VAL A 32 -27.91 -27.62 -8.68
C VAL A 32 -26.50 -27.93 -8.17
N ARG A 33 -26.17 -27.58 -6.93
CA ARG A 33 -24.86 -27.90 -6.33
C ARG A 33 -24.64 -29.42 -6.21
N GLU A 34 -25.65 -30.17 -5.79
CA GLU A 34 -25.59 -31.64 -5.70
C GLU A 34 -25.45 -32.31 -7.07
N ILE A 35 -26.07 -31.74 -8.11
CA ILE A 35 -25.90 -32.20 -9.49
C ILE A 35 -24.45 -31.95 -9.91
N LEU A 36 -23.94 -30.73 -9.72
CA LEU A 36 -22.56 -30.43 -10.11
C LEU A 36 -21.54 -31.32 -9.39
N SER A 37 -21.80 -31.75 -8.15
CA SER A 37 -20.89 -32.61 -7.37
C SER A 37 -20.88 -34.09 -7.74
N ARG A 38 -21.68 -34.52 -8.73
CA ARG A 38 -21.79 -35.93 -9.14
C ARG A 38 -20.65 -36.29 -10.09
N GLN A 39 -19.91 -37.34 -9.76
CA GLN A 39 -18.82 -37.86 -10.58
C GLN A 39 -19.34 -38.71 -11.74
N GLU A 40 -20.60 -39.13 -11.69
CA GLU A 40 -21.22 -39.94 -12.73
C GLU A 40 -21.29 -39.22 -14.07
N TYR A 41 -21.27 -37.88 -14.07
CA TYR A 41 -21.18 -37.11 -15.30
C TYR A 41 -19.85 -37.27 -16.05
N LEU A 42 -18.84 -37.84 -15.41
CA LEU A 42 -17.56 -38.25 -16.01
C LEU A 42 -17.60 -39.65 -16.62
N GLY A 43 -18.75 -40.31 -16.65
CA GLY A 43 -18.86 -41.68 -17.17
C GLY A 43 -18.60 -42.76 -16.12
N HIS A 44 -18.48 -42.40 -14.84
CA HIS A 44 -18.21 -43.33 -13.74
C HIS A 44 -19.50 -43.85 -13.07
N THR A 45 -19.49 -45.06 -12.54
CA THR A 45 -20.56 -45.56 -11.66
C THR A 45 -20.12 -45.49 -10.20
N VAL A 46 -20.81 -44.66 -9.41
CA VAL A 46 -20.57 -44.54 -7.96
C VAL A 46 -21.63 -45.31 -7.19
N LEU A 47 -21.22 -46.42 -6.57
CA LEU A 47 -22.07 -47.21 -5.68
C LEU A 47 -21.78 -46.88 -4.21
N ARG A 48 -22.68 -47.35 -3.32
CA ARG A 48 -22.57 -47.20 -1.86
C ARG A 48 -22.46 -45.74 -1.37
N LYS A 49 -23.25 -44.83 -1.96
CA LYS A 49 -23.29 -43.40 -1.55
C LYS A 49 -23.75 -43.18 -0.10
N THR A 50 -24.57 -44.09 0.42
CA THR A 50 -25.04 -44.07 1.81
C THR A 50 -24.89 -45.44 2.47
N ILE A 51 -24.55 -45.43 3.75
CA ILE A 51 -24.34 -46.63 4.57
C ILE A 51 -25.31 -46.56 5.75
N GLY A 52 -25.97 -47.67 6.05
CA GLY A 52 -26.77 -47.81 7.26
C GLY A 52 -25.86 -47.81 8.49
N THR A 53 -26.07 -46.86 9.41
CA THR A 53 -25.33 -46.80 10.68
C THR A 53 -25.94 -47.70 11.74
N ASN A 54 -27.26 -47.89 11.67
CA ASN A 54 -27.99 -48.70 12.62
C ASN A 54 -29.09 -49.47 11.90
N PHE A 55 -29.00 -50.80 11.97
CA PHE A 55 -29.94 -51.70 11.33
C PHE A 55 -31.38 -51.58 11.86
N LYS A 56 -31.56 -51.19 13.14
CA LYS A 56 -32.89 -51.14 13.79
C LYS A 56 -33.63 -49.82 13.55
N THR A 57 -32.91 -48.71 13.40
CA THR A 57 -33.51 -47.39 13.21
C THR A 57 -33.54 -46.93 11.75
N ASP A 58 -32.98 -47.74 10.84
CA ASP A 58 -32.74 -47.40 9.43
C ASP A 58 -32.02 -46.05 9.25
N GLU A 59 -31.24 -45.64 10.26
CA GLU A 59 -30.42 -44.45 10.18
C GLU A 59 -29.31 -44.66 9.15
N ARG A 60 -29.14 -43.68 8.27
CA ARG A 60 -28.13 -43.71 7.21
C ARG A 60 -27.21 -42.50 7.33
N ARG A 61 -25.93 -42.72 7.06
CA ARG A 61 -24.95 -41.65 6.84
C ARG A 61 -24.45 -41.68 5.42
N PHE A 62 -23.88 -40.55 4.98
CA PHE A 62 -23.10 -40.53 3.74
C PHE A 62 -21.84 -41.38 3.91
N ALA A 63 -21.51 -42.12 2.86
CA ALA A 63 -20.25 -42.88 2.81
C ALA A 63 -19.06 -41.93 2.70
N THR A 64 -17.98 -42.28 3.40
CA THR A 64 -16.65 -41.67 3.19
C THR A 64 -16.12 -42.06 1.82
N ASP A 65 -15.10 -41.35 1.33
CA ASP A 65 -14.59 -41.60 -0.02
C ASP A 65 -13.97 -43.00 -0.17
N GLU A 66 -13.36 -43.54 0.90
CA GLU A 66 -12.80 -44.91 0.97
C GLU A 66 -13.87 -46.01 0.95
N GLU A 67 -15.07 -45.72 1.45
CA GLU A 67 -16.17 -46.68 1.49
C GLU A 67 -16.98 -46.73 0.20
N ARG A 68 -16.83 -45.70 -0.66
CA ARG A 68 -17.50 -45.64 -1.96
C ARG A 68 -16.81 -46.57 -2.93
N LEU A 69 -17.62 -47.24 -3.74
CA LEU A 69 -17.13 -48.07 -4.83
C LEU A 69 -17.32 -47.26 -6.11
N VAL A 70 -16.21 -46.78 -6.66
CA VAL A 70 -16.18 -46.03 -7.92
C VAL A 70 -15.67 -46.96 -9.01
N PHE A 71 -16.50 -47.19 -10.02
CA PHE A 71 -16.13 -47.91 -11.23
C PHE A 71 -15.94 -46.86 -12.32
N GLU A 72 -14.71 -46.72 -12.80
CA GLU A 72 -14.36 -45.75 -13.84
C GLU A 72 -14.88 -46.20 -15.22
N ASP A 73 -15.14 -45.23 -16.09
CA ASP A 73 -15.51 -45.40 -17.51
C ASP A 73 -16.56 -46.48 -17.83
N THR A 74 -17.63 -46.55 -17.04
CA THR A 74 -18.73 -47.51 -17.24
C THR A 74 -19.74 -47.08 -18.31
N HIS A 75 -19.80 -45.79 -18.63
CA HIS A 75 -20.69 -45.23 -19.65
C HIS A 75 -20.11 -43.97 -20.29
N GLU A 76 -20.71 -43.52 -21.40
CA GLU A 76 -20.27 -42.33 -22.10
C GLU A 76 -20.36 -41.08 -21.19
N PRO A 77 -19.26 -40.33 -21.01
CA PRO A 77 -19.24 -39.13 -20.18
C PRO A 77 -20.11 -38.03 -20.77
N ILE A 78 -20.86 -37.33 -19.91
CA ILE A 78 -21.66 -36.16 -20.31
C ILE A 78 -20.78 -34.90 -20.34
N VAL A 79 -19.77 -34.84 -19.48
CA VAL A 79 -18.82 -33.72 -19.40
C VAL A 79 -17.39 -34.23 -19.33
N ASP A 80 -16.48 -33.48 -19.94
CA ASP A 80 -15.05 -33.79 -19.87
C ASP A 80 -14.51 -33.59 -18.45
N SER A 81 -13.53 -34.42 -18.08
CA SER A 81 -12.81 -34.32 -16.80
C SER A 81 -12.27 -32.90 -16.53
N GLU A 82 -11.67 -32.28 -17.54
CA GLU A 82 -11.14 -30.91 -17.40
C GLU A 82 -12.24 -29.88 -17.10
N LEU A 83 -13.39 -29.99 -17.78
CA LEU A 83 -14.52 -29.08 -17.58
C LEU A 83 -15.13 -29.27 -16.18
N TRP A 84 -15.26 -30.52 -15.73
CA TRP A 84 -15.73 -30.85 -14.39
C TRP A 84 -14.81 -30.28 -13.30
N GLU A 85 -13.49 -30.45 -13.45
CA GLU A 85 -12.50 -29.88 -12.53
C GLU A 85 -12.57 -28.34 -12.50
N GLN A 86 -12.74 -27.69 -13.65
CA GLN A 86 -12.90 -26.23 -13.72
C GLN A 86 -14.17 -25.76 -12.99
N ALA A 87 -15.30 -26.46 -13.16
CA ALA A 87 -16.54 -26.14 -12.46
C ALA A 87 -16.40 -26.30 -10.94
N HIS A 88 -15.75 -27.37 -10.48
CA HIS A 88 -15.51 -27.61 -9.05
C HIS A 88 -14.59 -26.56 -8.42
N ARG A 89 -13.54 -26.13 -9.15
CA ARG A 89 -12.71 -25.00 -8.70
C ARG A 89 -13.54 -23.74 -8.51
N ARG A 90 -14.40 -23.40 -9.46
CA ARG A 90 -15.31 -22.24 -9.32
C ARG A 90 -16.25 -22.38 -8.13
N LEU A 91 -16.77 -23.58 -7.86
CA LEU A 91 -17.62 -23.86 -6.70
C LEU A 91 -16.87 -23.74 -5.37
N LYS A 92 -15.61 -24.20 -5.29
CA LYS A 92 -14.75 -24.08 -4.09
C LYS A 92 -14.55 -22.62 -3.66
N HIS A 93 -14.41 -21.74 -4.66
CA HIS A 93 -14.22 -20.30 -4.44
C HIS A 93 -15.51 -19.50 -4.46
N ALA A 94 -16.66 -20.13 -4.73
CA ALA A 94 -17.96 -19.47 -4.67
C ALA A 94 -18.21 -18.91 -3.26
N THR A 95 -18.36 -17.60 -3.17
CA THR A 95 -18.74 -16.91 -1.95
C THR A 95 -20.25 -16.97 -1.75
N ARG A 96 -20.75 -16.62 -0.55
CA ARG A 96 -22.20 -16.38 -0.35
C ARG A 96 -22.71 -15.41 -1.42
N ARG A 97 -23.99 -15.56 -1.81
CA ARG A 97 -24.67 -14.74 -2.82
C ARG A 97 -24.23 -13.28 -2.70
N ILE A 98 -23.51 -12.82 -3.71
CA ILE A 98 -23.27 -11.39 -3.91
C ILE A 98 -24.63 -10.81 -4.27
N LYS A 99 -25.05 -9.74 -3.57
CA LYS A 99 -26.28 -9.04 -3.94
C LYS A 99 -25.99 -8.27 -5.23
N GLU A 100 -26.87 -8.40 -6.22
CA GLU A 100 -26.74 -7.67 -7.49
C GLU A 100 -26.68 -6.16 -7.24
N GLY A 101 -25.81 -5.46 -7.97
CA GLY A 101 -25.61 -4.01 -7.82
C GLY A 101 -24.77 -3.61 -6.60
N THR A 102 -24.06 -4.55 -5.98
CA THR A 102 -23.11 -4.25 -4.90
C THR A 102 -21.66 -4.29 -5.39
N HIS A 103 -20.79 -3.48 -4.77
CA HIS A 103 -19.35 -3.44 -5.07
C HIS A 103 -18.63 -4.80 -4.98
N GLN A 104 -19.24 -5.81 -4.35
CA GLN A 104 -18.72 -7.16 -4.32
C GLN A 104 -18.69 -7.82 -5.71
N GLU A 105 -19.50 -7.37 -6.67
CA GLU A 105 -19.48 -7.82 -8.07
C GLU A 105 -18.20 -7.40 -8.79
N GLU A 106 -17.63 -6.25 -8.43
CA GLU A 106 -16.39 -5.72 -9.00
C GLU A 106 -15.14 -6.47 -8.49
N CYS A 107 -15.29 -7.35 -7.50
CA CYS A 107 -14.16 -8.08 -6.92
C CYS A 107 -13.60 -9.13 -7.90
N LEU A 108 -12.33 -8.97 -8.27
CA LEU A 108 -11.61 -9.89 -9.17
C LEU A 108 -11.09 -11.15 -8.48
N LEU A 109 -10.99 -11.14 -7.14
CA LEU A 109 -10.43 -12.24 -6.34
C LEU A 109 -11.41 -12.78 -5.27
N PRO A 110 -12.68 -13.10 -5.64
CA PRO A 110 -13.65 -13.55 -4.66
C PRO A 110 -13.29 -14.95 -4.15
N GLY A 111 -13.24 -15.11 -2.83
CA GLY A 111 -13.00 -16.42 -2.20
C GLY A 111 -11.60 -17.01 -2.41
N LEU A 112 -10.66 -16.23 -2.96
CA LEU A 112 -9.26 -16.61 -3.20
C LEU A 112 -8.30 -16.09 -2.13
N VAL A 113 -8.69 -15.09 -1.33
CA VAL A 113 -7.80 -14.42 -0.38
C VAL A 113 -8.00 -14.96 1.04
N TYR A 114 -6.91 -15.33 1.70
CA TYR A 114 -6.85 -15.96 3.02
C TYR A 114 -5.89 -15.21 3.94
N CYS A 115 -6.17 -15.24 5.25
CA CYS A 115 -5.26 -14.74 6.27
C CYS A 115 -4.22 -15.81 6.63
N ALA A 116 -2.95 -15.42 6.75
CA ALA A 116 -1.87 -16.31 7.16
C ALA A 116 -2.05 -16.85 8.58
N ASP A 117 -2.38 -15.98 9.53
CA ASP A 117 -2.39 -16.31 10.96
C ASP A 117 -3.56 -17.20 11.37
N CYS A 118 -4.76 -16.91 10.88
CA CYS A 118 -5.98 -17.64 11.29
C CYS A 118 -6.56 -18.54 10.20
N GLY A 119 -5.92 -18.62 9.03
CA GLY A 119 -6.34 -19.47 7.89
C GLY A 119 -7.71 -19.13 7.29
N SER A 120 -8.37 -18.08 7.78
CA SER A 120 -9.76 -17.77 7.40
C SER A 120 -9.82 -16.96 6.11
N LYS A 121 -10.86 -17.17 5.30
CA LYS A 121 -11.12 -16.38 4.09
C LYS A 121 -11.27 -14.89 4.45
N MET A 122 -10.63 -14.00 3.70
CA MET A 122 -10.75 -12.56 3.89
C MET A 122 -12.04 -12.02 3.25
N SER A 123 -12.69 -11.09 3.93
CA SER A 123 -13.89 -10.39 3.47
C SER A 123 -13.51 -9.20 2.59
N TYR A 124 -14.23 -9.01 1.49
CA TYR A 124 -14.11 -7.82 0.64
C TYR A 124 -15.03 -6.72 1.18
N GLN A 125 -14.44 -5.59 1.57
CA GLN A 125 -15.12 -4.47 2.22
C GLN A 125 -14.94 -3.18 1.41
N THR A 126 -16.03 -2.41 1.30
CA THR A 126 -16.01 -1.03 0.82
C THR A 126 -15.88 -0.09 2.01
N ASN A 127 -14.89 0.77 1.93
CA ASN A 127 -14.62 1.84 2.89
C ASN A 127 -14.69 3.19 2.17
N TYR A 128 -14.74 4.29 2.93
CA TYR A 128 -14.82 5.64 2.37
C TYR A 128 -13.69 6.51 2.92
N TYR A 129 -13.03 7.25 2.03
CA TYR A 129 -12.10 8.29 2.44
C TYR A 129 -12.84 9.47 3.08
N LYS A 130 -12.11 10.34 3.78
CA LYS A 130 -12.66 11.60 4.31
C LYS A 130 -13.23 12.52 3.21
N SER A 131 -12.80 12.34 1.97
CA SER A 131 -13.32 13.02 0.78
C SER A 131 -14.68 12.48 0.31
N GLY A 132 -15.15 11.33 0.84
CA GLY A 132 -16.36 10.64 0.39
C GLY A 132 -16.11 9.62 -0.73
N GLU A 133 -14.89 9.55 -1.30
CA GLU A 133 -14.57 8.57 -2.34
C GLU A 133 -14.49 7.14 -1.77
N PRO A 134 -15.14 6.16 -2.41
CA PRO A 134 -15.05 4.77 -1.99
C PRO A 134 -13.68 4.17 -2.33
N TYR A 135 -13.20 3.28 -1.47
CA TYR A 135 -12.06 2.40 -1.73
C TYR A 135 -12.34 1.01 -1.20
N HIS A 136 -11.76 0.00 -1.83
CA HIS A 136 -11.99 -1.38 -1.44
C HIS A 136 -10.75 -2.03 -0.85
N SER A 137 -11.00 -3.06 -0.04
CA SER A 137 -9.95 -3.77 0.66
C SER A 137 -10.39 -5.16 1.06
N PHE A 138 -9.41 -6.05 1.19
CA PHE A 138 -9.58 -7.33 1.84
C PHE A 138 -9.23 -7.19 3.31
N ARG A 139 -10.14 -7.62 4.19
CA ARG A 139 -9.95 -7.65 5.64
C ARG A 139 -10.22 -9.06 6.17
N CYS A 140 -9.37 -9.54 7.08
CA CYS A 140 -9.61 -10.83 7.74
C CYS A 140 -11.00 -10.89 8.38
N SER A 141 -11.77 -11.93 8.04
CA SER A 141 -13.14 -12.11 8.51
C SER A 141 -13.22 -12.52 9.99
N SER A 142 -12.16 -13.11 10.52
CA SER A 142 -12.08 -13.55 11.91
C SER A 142 -11.68 -12.41 12.85
N TYR A 143 -11.15 -11.30 12.33
CA TYR A 143 -10.89 -10.12 13.14
C TYR A 143 -12.19 -9.57 13.74
N GLY A 144 -12.24 -9.49 15.08
CA GLY A 144 -13.42 -9.04 15.82
C GLY A 144 -14.51 -10.11 16.00
N ASN A 145 -14.24 -11.36 15.60
CA ASN A 145 -15.09 -12.50 15.94
C ASN A 145 -14.80 -12.97 17.37
N ARG A 146 -15.81 -13.49 18.07
CA ARG A 146 -15.69 -14.00 19.45
C ARG A 146 -15.00 -15.36 19.55
N THR A 147 -14.94 -16.12 18.46
CA THR A 147 -14.46 -17.51 18.45
C THR A 147 -12.99 -17.66 18.06
N VAL A 148 -12.44 -16.74 17.27
CA VAL A 148 -11.06 -16.80 16.77
C VAL A 148 -10.47 -15.39 16.86
N ASN A 149 -9.44 -15.22 17.69
CA ASN A 149 -8.71 -13.97 17.77
C ASN A 149 -7.67 -13.90 16.63
N CYS A 150 -7.73 -12.84 15.85
CA CYS A 150 -6.78 -12.52 14.79
C CYS A 150 -6.53 -11.00 14.81
N THR A 151 -5.39 -10.53 14.34
CA THR A 151 -5.08 -9.09 14.20
C THR A 151 -5.73 -8.50 12.94
N ILE A 152 -5.66 -7.17 12.77
CA ILE A 152 -6.27 -6.45 11.62
C ILE A 152 -5.44 -6.70 10.34
N HIS A 153 -5.50 -7.92 9.82
CA HIS A 153 -4.99 -8.22 8.50
C HIS A 153 -5.85 -7.50 7.48
N HIS A 154 -5.23 -6.54 6.79
CA HIS A 154 -5.89 -5.71 5.80
C HIS A 154 -4.94 -5.40 4.66
N ILE A 155 -5.44 -5.51 3.43
CA ILE A 155 -4.72 -5.13 2.20
C ILE A 155 -5.68 -4.46 1.21
N SER A 156 -5.21 -3.45 0.50
CA SER A 156 -5.99 -2.79 -0.55
C SER A 156 -6.14 -3.71 -1.76
N ASP A 157 -7.34 -3.74 -2.34
CA ASP A 157 -7.65 -4.48 -3.56
C ASP A 157 -6.74 -4.09 -4.74
N LYS A 158 -6.54 -2.79 -4.98
CA LYS A 158 -5.70 -2.27 -6.07
C LYS A 158 -4.26 -2.77 -5.97
N VAL A 159 -3.72 -2.76 -4.74
CA VAL A 159 -2.37 -3.26 -4.47
C VAL A 159 -2.30 -4.76 -4.73
N LEU A 160 -3.28 -5.51 -4.24
CA LEU A 160 -3.32 -6.96 -4.40
C LEU A 160 -3.50 -7.36 -5.88
N TYR A 161 -4.40 -6.71 -6.60
CA TYR A 161 -4.63 -6.96 -8.03
C TYR A 161 -3.38 -6.65 -8.86
N GLN A 162 -2.69 -5.54 -8.57
CA GLN A 162 -1.45 -5.20 -9.25
C GLN A 162 -0.34 -6.21 -8.95
N LEU A 163 -0.22 -6.68 -7.71
CA LEU A 163 0.76 -7.69 -7.30
C LEU A 163 0.52 -9.02 -8.01
N VAL A 164 -0.73 -9.49 -8.02
CA VAL A 164 -1.12 -10.72 -8.72
C VAL A 164 -0.87 -10.61 -10.22
N LEU A 165 -1.27 -9.50 -10.84
CA LEU A 165 -1.08 -9.25 -12.27
C LEU A 165 0.41 -9.28 -12.65
N ARG A 166 1.25 -8.55 -11.91
CA ARG A 166 2.71 -8.56 -12.12
C ARG A 166 3.29 -9.95 -11.95
N SER A 167 2.83 -10.70 -10.95
CA SER A 167 3.28 -12.08 -10.75
C SER A 167 2.94 -12.99 -11.93
N ILE A 168 1.73 -12.89 -12.49
CA ILE A 168 1.32 -13.63 -13.69
C ILE A 168 2.14 -13.17 -14.92
N GLN A 169 2.39 -11.87 -15.08
CA GLN A 169 3.20 -11.34 -16.19
C GLN A 169 4.66 -11.83 -16.12
N ARG A 170 5.26 -11.89 -14.93
CA ARG A 170 6.60 -12.45 -14.71
C ARG A 170 6.67 -13.92 -15.10
N LEU A 171 5.73 -14.72 -14.59
CA LEU A 171 5.62 -16.14 -14.96
C LEU A 171 5.42 -16.33 -16.46
N SER A 172 4.51 -15.56 -17.06
CA SER A 172 4.25 -15.61 -18.50
C SER A 172 5.50 -15.28 -19.30
N SER A 173 6.25 -14.26 -18.91
CA SER A 173 7.50 -13.87 -19.60
C SER A 173 8.58 -14.92 -19.45
N HIS A 174 8.72 -15.53 -18.26
CA HIS A 174 9.71 -16.58 -18.01
C HIS A 174 9.40 -17.85 -18.81
N ILE A 175 8.13 -18.28 -18.84
CA ILE A 175 7.67 -19.46 -19.61
C ILE A 175 7.81 -19.23 -21.13
N ILE A 176 7.56 -18.01 -21.60
CA ILE A 176 7.72 -17.67 -23.03
C ILE A 176 9.22 -17.65 -23.41
N ALA A 177 10.09 -17.20 -22.51
CA ALA A 177 11.53 -17.16 -22.76
C ALA A 177 12.16 -18.55 -22.73
N ASP A 178 11.85 -19.37 -21.73
CA ASP A 178 12.36 -20.74 -21.61
C ASP A 178 11.34 -21.67 -20.93
N GLU A 179 10.57 -22.37 -21.76
CA GLU A 179 9.59 -23.35 -21.29
C GLU A 179 10.24 -24.58 -20.67
N ARG A 180 11.35 -25.08 -21.25
CA ARG A 180 11.99 -26.31 -20.81
C ARG A 180 12.73 -26.09 -19.50
N GLY A 181 13.52 -25.02 -19.42
CA GLY A 181 14.21 -24.65 -18.18
C GLY A 181 13.23 -24.34 -17.06
N PHE A 182 12.10 -23.70 -17.34
CA PHE A 182 11.05 -23.48 -16.32
C PHE A 182 10.43 -24.78 -15.81
N ALA A 183 10.14 -25.74 -16.70
CA ALA A 183 9.61 -27.04 -16.29
C ALA A 183 10.61 -27.84 -15.44
N GLU A 184 11.89 -27.77 -15.78
CA GLU A 184 12.99 -28.39 -15.01
C GLU A 184 13.19 -27.71 -13.65
N GLU A 185 13.14 -26.37 -13.58
CA GLU A 185 13.23 -25.62 -12.32
C GLU A 185 12.08 -25.98 -11.37
N LEU A 186 10.84 -26.02 -11.88
CA LEU A 186 9.68 -26.44 -11.11
C LEU A 186 9.82 -27.87 -10.59
N LYS A 187 10.24 -28.78 -11.46
CA LYS A 187 10.46 -30.19 -11.11
C LYS A 187 11.54 -30.31 -10.01
N SER A 188 12.64 -29.58 -10.15
CA SER A 188 13.72 -29.57 -9.16
C SER A 188 13.27 -29.01 -7.82
N LYS A 189 12.50 -27.91 -7.79
CA LYS A 189 11.95 -27.35 -6.53
C LYS A 189 11.00 -28.33 -5.83
N TRP A 190 10.17 -29.05 -6.60
CA TRP A 190 9.31 -30.08 -6.05
C TRP A 190 10.08 -31.29 -5.53
N GLU A 191 11.08 -31.76 -6.27
CA GLU A 191 11.97 -32.83 -5.80
C GLU A 191 12.76 -32.43 -4.55
N ALA A 192 13.16 -31.15 -4.44
CA ALA A 192 13.81 -30.58 -3.27
C ALA A 192 12.86 -30.51 -2.06
N GLN A 193 11.61 -30.07 -2.25
CA GLN A 193 10.58 -30.14 -1.19
C GLN A 193 10.25 -31.58 -0.79
N ALA A 194 10.37 -32.53 -1.72
CA ALA A 194 10.22 -33.95 -1.47
C ALA A 194 11.45 -34.61 -0.80
N ASN A 195 12.53 -33.87 -0.51
CA ASN A 195 13.76 -34.35 0.17
C ASN A 195 14.39 -35.62 -0.44
N GLY A 196 14.38 -35.76 -1.78
CA GLY A 196 14.99 -36.93 -2.44
C GLY A 196 14.28 -38.27 -2.15
N LYS A 197 13.10 -38.25 -1.53
CA LYS A 197 12.23 -39.40 -1.32
C LYS A 197 11.94 -40.19 -2.60
N PRO A 198 11.70 -39.59 -3.79
CA PRO A 198 11.29 -40.39 -4.95
C PRO A 198 12.38 -41.33 -5.47
N GLN A 199 13.67 -40.97 -5.36
CA GLN A 199 14.76 -41.88 -5.76
C GLN A 199 14.91 -43.00 -4.72
N LYS A 200 14.91 -42.66 -3.43
CA LYS A 200 14.95 -43.66 -2.35
C LYS A 200 13.77 -44.63 -2.41
N GLN A 201 12.57 -44.14 -2.72
CA GLN A 201 11.36 -44.94 -2.91
C GLN A 201 11.47 -45.90 -4.09
N LYS A 202 12.13 -45.49 -5.19
CA LYS A 202 12.42 -46.39 -6.33
C LYS A 202 13.42 -47.49 -5.94
N ASP A 203 14.48 -47.13 -5.21
CA ASP A 203 15.49 -48.08 -4.76
C ASP A 203 14.92 -49.07 -3.73
N GLU A 204 14.05 -48.59 -2.84
CA GLU A 204 13.29 -49.38 -1.87
C GLU A 204 12.32 -50.35 -2.56
N LEU A 205 11.57 -49.88 -3.58
CA LEU A 205 10.73 -50.74 -4.42
C LEU A 205 11.54 -51.85 -5.11
N GLN A 206 12.72 -51.55 -5.64
CA GLN A 206 13.57 -52.58 -6.24
C GLN A 206 14.01 -53.62 -5.22
N THR A 207 14.30 -53.20 -3.99
CA THR A 207 14.71 -54.10 -2.90
C THR A 207 13.55 -55.00 -2.47
N ILE A 208 12.36 -54.43 -2.27
CA ILE A 208 11.15 -55.19 -1.91
C ILE A 208 10.76 -56.17 -3.03
N ASN A 209 10.80 -55.74 -4.30
CA ASN A 209 10.52 -56.62 -5.43
C ASN A 209 11.53 -57.77 -5.55
N ARG A 210 12.80 -57.57 -5.21
CA ARG A 210 13.77 -58.68 -5.13
C ARG A 210 13.37 -59.68 -4.05
N ARG A 211 12.97 -59.20 -2.87
CA ARG A 211 12.52 -60.05 -1.77
C ARG A 211 11.25 -60.83 -2.11
N LEU A 212 10.27 -60.21 -2.77
CA LEU A 212 9.07 -60.90 -3.26
C LEU A 212 9.43 -62.03 -4.25
N ASN A 213 10.29 -61.76 -5.23
CA ASN A 213 10.77 -62.79 -6.16
C ASN A 213 11.53 -63.94 -5.46
N GLU A 214 12.29 -63.64 -4.41
CA GLU A 214 12.94 -64.66 -3.58
C GLU A 214 11.91 -65.50 -2.82
N LEU A 215 10.90 -64.87 -2.22
CA LEU A 215 9.80 -65.56 -1.53
C LEU A 215 9.02 -66.46 -2.48
N ASP A 216 8.73 -66.02 -3.71
CA ASP A 216 8.06 -66.84 -4.72
C ASP A 216 8.87 -68.10 -5.06
N ARG A 217 10.19 -67.97 -5.23
CA ARG A 217 11.09 -69.11 -5.45
C ARG A 217 11.13 -70.05 -4.25
N LEU A 218 11.18 -69.49 -3.04
CA LEU A 218 11.17 -70.27 -1.80
C LEU A 218 9.86 -71.03 -1.63
N ILE A 219 8.72 -70.40 -1.90
CA ILE A 219 7.38 -71.02 -1.87
C ILE A 219 7.28 -72.14 -2.89
N GLY A 220 7.73 -71.92 -4.13
CA GLY A 220 7.76 -72.95 -5.18
C GLY A 220 8.58 -74.17 -4.76
N SER A 221 9.80 -73.95 -4.25
CA SER A 221 10.64 -75.03 -3.74
C SER A 221 10.03 -75.73 -2.51
N LEU A 222 9.34 -75.00 -1.63
CA LEU A 222 8.66 -75.58 -0.47
C LEU A 222 7.54 -76.53 -0.88
N TYR A 223 6.84 -76.20 -1.97
CA TYR A 223 5.79 -77.03 -2.55
C TYR A 223 6.36 -78.30 -3.21
N GLU A 224 7.45 -78.19 -3.96
CA GLU A 224 8.15 -79.33 -4.57
C GLU A 224 8.67 -80.32 -3.50
N ASN A 225 9.25 -79.80 -2.41
CA ASN A 225 9.73 -80.60 -1.28
C ASN A 225 8.59 -81.29 -0.50
N PHE A 226 7.40 -80.69 -0.50
CA PHE A 226 6.21 -81.31 0.08
C PHE A 226 5.67 -82.46 -0.79
N ILE A 227 5.57 -82.25 -2.11
CA ILE A 227 5.10 -83.29 -3.05
C ILE A 227 6.06 -84.50 -3.09
N SER A 228 7.36 -84.26 -3.01
CA SER A 228 8.39 -85.31 -2.95
C SER A 228 8.43 -86.07 -1.61
N GLY A 229 7.61 -85.69 -0.63
CA GLY A 229 7.48 -86.38 0.66
C GLY A 229 8.61 -86.11 1.65
N LEU A 230 9.53 -85.19 1.33
CA LEU A 230 10.66 -84.82 2.19
C LEU A 230 10.23 -83.97 3.39
N LEU A 231 9.05 -83.34 3.34
CA LEU A 231 8.57 -82.38 4.34
C LEU A 231 7.19 -82.77 4.94
N PRO A 232 7.07 -82.90 6.27
CA PRO A 232 5.77 -83.17 6.92
C PRO A 232 4.77 -82.03 6.76
N GLU A 233 3.49 -82.36 6.59
CA GLU A 233 2.39 -81.41 6.36
C GLU A 233 2.28 -80.29 7.41
N LYS A 234 2.51 -80.62 8.70
CA LYS A 234 2.51 -79.63 9.78
C LYS A 234 3.59 -78.55 9.59
N GLN A 235 4.77 -78.93 9.13
CA GLN A 235 5.88 -77.99 8.91
C GLN A 235 5.65 -77.17 7.64
N TYR A 236 5.12 -77.78 6.59
CA TYR A 236 4.70 -77.11 5.36
C TYR A 236 3.73 -75.96 5.65
N LYS A 237 2.63 -76.26 6.36
CA LYS A 237 1.61 -75.25 6.71
C LYS A 237 2.17 -74.10 7.54
N SER A 238 3.11 -74.38 8.46
CA SER A 238 3.73 -73.35 9.28
C SER A 238 4.64 -72.42 8.49
N LEU A 239 5.49 -72.97 7.61
CA LEU A 239 6.40 -72.18 6.76
C LEU A 239 5.64 -71.41 5.69
N MET A 240 4.67 -72.04 5.03
CA MET A 240 3.81 -71.39 4.05
C MET A 240 3.07 -70.20 4.65
N LYS A 241 2.54 -70.34 5.88
CA LYS A 241 1.88 -69.24 6.58
C LYS A 241 2.84 -68.06 6.84
N LYS A 242 4.09 -68.33 7.22
CA LYS A 242 5.09 -67.27 7.45
C LYS A 242 5.42 -66.52 6.16
N TYR A 243 5.69 -67.23 5.07
CA TYR A 243 6.00 -66.60 3.79
C TYR A 243 4.80 -65.84 3.21
N SER A 244 3.58 -66.38 3.33
CA SER A 244 2.37 -65.66 2.95
C SER A 244 2.19 -64.37 3.75
N THR A 245 2.38 -64.39 5.08
CA THR A 245 2.28 -63.15 5.87
C THR A 245 3.36 -62.12 5.54
N GLU A 246 4.56 -62.57 5.16
CA GLU A 246 5.65 -61.69 4.72
C GLU A 246 5.32 -61.09 3.34
N GLN A 247 4.79 -61.90 2.42
CA GLN A 247 4.34 -61.49 1.10
C GLN A 247 3.23 -60.44 1.18
N ASP A 248 2.17 -60.68 1.95
CA ASP A 248 1.05 -59.74 2.13
C ASP A 248 1.53 -58.37 2.68
N GLY A 249 2.50 -58.41 3.61
CA GLY A 249 3.10 -57.21 4.19
C GLY A 249 3.94 -56.43 3.17
N LEU A 250 4.75 -57.12 2.37
CA LEU A 250 5.56 -56.51 1.32
C LEU A 250 4.70 -55.98 0.16
N GLU A 251 3.65 -56.69 -0.24
CA GLU A 251 2.70 -56.23 -1.27
C GLU A 251 1.94 -54.97 -0.84
N SER A 252 1.56 -54.88 0.44
CA SER A 252 0.96 -53.66 1.00
C SER A 252 1.92 -52.47 0.95
N GLN A 253 3.21 -52.68 1.28
CA GLN A 253 4.25 -51.64 1.17
C GLN A 253 4.51 -51.23 -0.29
N VAL A 254 4.51 -52.18 -1.22
CA VAL A 254 4.63 -51.89 -2.66
C VAL A 254 3.49 -50.99 -3.11
N SER A 255 2.25 -51.32 -2.75
CA SER A 255 1.07 -50.51 -3.07
C SER A 255 1.19 -49.08 -2.54
N GLU A 256 1.56 -48.93 -1.26
CA GLU A 256 1.71 -47.62 -0.61
C GLU A 256 2.82 -46.77 -1.26
N ILE A 257 3.96 -47.37 -1.61
CA ILE A 257 5.07 -46.67 -2.27
C ILE A 257 4.71 -46.32 -3.72
N GLN A 258 4.05 -47.22 -4.45
CA GLN A 258 3.57 -46.96 -5.81
C GLN A 258 2.56 -45.81 -5.84
N GLU A 259 1.61 -45.76 -4.90
CA GLU A 259 0.65 -44.66 -4.80
C GLU A 259 1.35 -43.31 -4.58
N LYS A 260 2.35 -43.26 -3.70
CA LYS A 260 3.19 -42.05 -3.49
C LYS A 260 3.96 -41.64 -4.75
N LEU A 261 4.45 -42.60 -5.54
CA LEU A 261 5.13 -42.32 -6.81
C LEU A 261 4.16 -41.85 -7.90
N GLU A 262 2.94 -42.41 -7.98
CA GLU A 262 1.90 -41.96 -8.91
C GLU A 262 1.42 -40.55 -8.58
N GLN A 263 1.29 -40.20 -7.29
CA GLN A 263 1.05 -38.81 -6.86
C GLN A 263 2.16 -37.85 -7.35
N THR A 264 3.41 -38.33 -7.39
CA THR A 264 4.57 -37.58 -7.90
C THR A 264 4.61 -37.50 -9.44
N LYS A 265 4.05 -38.48 -10.16
CA LYS A 265 3.90 -38.43 -11.62
C LYS A 265 2.73 -37.55 -12.06
N ALA A 266 1.58 -37.64 -11.38
CA ALA A 266 0.43 -36.76 -11.61
C ALA A 266 0.84 -35.29 -11.50
N SER A 267 1.69 -35.02 -10.53
CA SER A 267 2.47 -33.80 -10.34
C SER A 267 3.21 -33.32 -11.63
N SER A 268 3.92 -34.16 -12.36
CA SER A 268 4.56 -33.73 -13.63
C SER A 268 3.55 -33.34 -14.72
N ALA A 269 2.40 -34.03 -14.80
CA ALA A 269 1.32 -33.69 -15.72
C ALA A 269 0.61 -32.38 -15.32
N HIS A 270 0.59 -32.06 -14.02
CA HIS A 270 0.12 -30.79 -13.48
C HIS A 270 0.98 -29.61 -13.97
N ILE A 271 2.32 -29.76 -14.06
CA ILE A 271 3.22 -28.74 -14.62
C ILE A 271 2.90 -28.46 -16.10
N GLY A 272 2.74 -29.51 -16.92
CA GLY A 272 2.40 -29.36 -18.34
C GLY A 272 1.05 -28.66 -18.55
N ARG A 273 0.04 -28.97 -17.71
CA ARG A 273 -1.26 -28.27 -17.70
C ARG A 273 -1.11 -26.79 -17.35
N PHE A 274 -0.31 -26.48 -16.33
CA PHE A 274 -0.07 -25.11 -15.90
C PHE A 274 0.58 -24.25 -16.99
N ILE A 275 1.58 -24.79 -17.68
CA ILE A 275 2.26 -24.11 -18.79
C ILE A 275 1.27 -23.79 -19.91
N ARG A 276 0.41 -24.75 -20.29
CA ARG A 276 -0.65 -24.52 -21.28
C ARG A 276 -1.61 -23.40 -20.85
N LEU A 277 -1.97 -23.39 -19.56
CA LEU A 277 -2.91 -22.41 -19.02
C LEU A 277 -2.31 -20.99 -18.96
N ILE A 278 -1.03 -20.83 -18.60
CA ILE A 278 -0.35 -19.53 -18.69
C ILE A 278 -0.21 -19.08 -20.16
N LYS A 279 0.12 -20.00 -21.06
CA LYS A 279 0.24 -19.69 -22.50
C LYS A 279 -1.08 -19.22 -23.12
N LYS A 280 -2.24 -19.59 -22.56
CA LYS A 280 -3.55 -19.08 -22.98
C LYS A 280 -3.68 -17.56 -22.76
N TYR A 281 -3.10 -17.02 -21.69
CA TYR A 281 -3.27 -15.63 -21.26
C TYR A 281 -2.13 -14.68 -21.65
N LYS A 282 -1.18 -15.11 -22.50
CA LYS A 282 0.03 -14.39 -23.00
C LYS A 282 0.14 -12.93 -22.56
N GLN A 283 0.88 -12.66 -21.48
CA GLN A 283 1.13 -11.33 -20.91
C GLN A 283 -0.15 -10.46 -20.77
N PRO A 284 -1.03 -10.79 -19.81
CA PRO A 284 -2.28 -10.06 -19.65
C PRO A 284 -2.03 -8.61 -19.22
N THR A 285 -2.74 -7.64 -19.80
CA THR A 285 -2.64 -6.22 -19.41
C THR A 285 -3.51 -5.88 -18.20
N LYS A 286 -4.56 -6.67 -17.95
CA LYS A 286 -5.49 -6.51 -16.84
C LYS A 286 -5.79 -7.87 -16.21
N LEU A 287 -6.00 -7.87 -14.89
CA LEU A 287 -6.46 -9.05 -14.17
C LEU A 287 -7.96 -9.23 -14.42
N THR A 288 -8.38 -10.43 -14.83
CA THR A 288 -9.79 -10.81 -14.93
C THR A 288 -10.12 -11.88 -13.90
N LYS A 289 -11.40 -11.97 -13.53
CA LYS A 289 -11.89 -12.93 -12.53
C LYS A 289 -11.70 -14.38 -13.00
N GLU A 290 -11.96 -14.64 -14.27
CA GLU A 290 -11.79 -15.95 -14.90
C GLU A 290 -10.33 -16.38 -14.84
N MET A 291 -9.41 -15.48 -15.21
CA MET A 291 -7.97 -15.74 -15.18
C MET A 291 -7.50 -16.02 -13.75
N ALA A 292 -7.96 -15.26 -12.75
CA ALA A 292 -7.61 -15.50 -11.37
C ALA A 292 -8.10 -16.87 -10.87
N CYS A 293 -9.36 -17.23 -11.14
CA CYS A 293 -9.90 -18.54 -10.74
C CYS A 293 -9.21 -19.72 -11.45
N GLU A 294 -8.78 -19.55 -12.70
CA GLU A 294 -8.11 -20.63 -13.45
C GLU A 294 -6.63 -20.79 -13.05
N LEU A 295 -5.92 -19.70 -12.72
CA LEU A 295 -4.49 -19.74 -12.40
C LEU A 295 -4.16 -19.86 -10.90
N ILE A 296 -5.00 -19.34 -10.02
CA ILE A 296 -4.68 -19.17 -8.59
C ILE A 296 -5.56 -20.11 -7.76
N ASP A 297 -4.95 -20.86 -6.85
CA ASP A 297 -5.67 -21.67 -5.84
C ASP A 297 -6.00 -20.82 -4.61
N LYS A 298 -5.00 -20.13 -4.05
CA LYS A 298 -5.17 -19.26 -2.90
C LYS A 298 -4.11 -18.17 -2.83
N ILE A 299 -4.45 -17.07 -2.18
CA ILE A 299 -3.55 -15.97 -1.89
C ILE A 299 -3.54 -15.78 -0.38
N VAL A 300 -2.38 -15.90 0.24
CA VAL A 300 -2.20 -15.80 1.69
C VAL A 300 -1.59 -14.45 2.02
N VAL A 301 -2.30 -13.67 2.82
CA VAL A 301 -1.88 -12.32 3.24
C VAL A 301 -1.42 -12.38 4.69
N HIS A 302 -0.18 -11.96 4.91
CA HIS A 302 0.44 -11.90 6.22
C HIS A 302 0.18 -10.56 6.91
N GLU A 303 0.49 -10.51 8.21
CA GLU A 303 0.45 -9.28 8.97
C GLU A 303 1.45 -8.26 8.40
N ALA A 304 1.07 -6.98 8.46
CA ALA A 304 1.96 -5.93 8.00
C ALA A 304 3.00 -5.61 9.08
N ILE A 305 4.27 -5.65 8.68
CA ILE A 305 5.41 -5.28 9.49
C ILE A 305 5.63 -3.77 9.34
N ASP A 306 5.96 -3.12 10.46
CA ASP A 306 6.18 -1.67 10.56
C ASP A 306 4.96 -0.77 10.32
N LYS A 307 5.11 0.48 10.77
CA LYS A 307 4.13 1.55 10.56
C LYS A 307 4.49 2.37 9.31
N LYS A 308 3.50 3.03 8.73
CA LYS A 308 3.73 3.99 7.63
C LYS A 308 4.79 5.01 8.07
N PRO A 309 5.79 5.33 7.22
CA PRO A 309 5.86 5.07 5.77
C PRO A 309 6.46 3.71 5.37
N ASN A 310 7.19 3.01 6.25
CA ASN A 310 7.95 1.80 5.92
C ASN A 310 7.12 0.51 6.08
N ARG A 311 5.79 0.59 5.99
CA ARG A 311 4.91 -0.56 6.16
C ARG A 311 5.20 -1.58 5.06
N GLN A 312 5.72 -2.74 5.43
CA GLN A 312 5.92 -3.89 4.54
C GLN A 312 4.86 -4.94 4.83
N GLN A 313 4.46 -5.70 3.82
CA GLN A 313 3.46 -6.75 3.99
C GLN A 313 3.75 -7.87 3.00
N GLN A 314 3.93 -9.08 3.53
CA GLN A 314 4.17 -10.27 2.72
C GLN A 314 2.83 -10.81 2.19
N VAL A 315 2.85 -11.24 0.92
CA VAL A 315 1.72 -11.86 0.24
C VAL A 315 2.24 -13.06 -0.54
N ASP A 316 1.77 -14.25 -0.19
CA ASP A 316 2.15 -15.49 -0.87
C ASP A 316 1.04 -15.88 -1.84
N ILE A 317 1.41 -16.14 -3.09
CA ILE A 317 0.46 -16.58 -4.14
C ILE A 317 0.69 -18.06 -4.42
N TYR A 318 -0.37 -18.84 -4.25
CA TYR A 318 -0.39 -20.26 -4.59
C TYR A 318 -1.11 -20.43 -5.92
N TYR A 319 -0.38 -20.91 -6.91
CA TYR A 319 -0.92 -21.20 -8.22
C TYR A 319 -1.53 -22.60 -8.27
N ASN A 320 -2.60 -22.73 -9.05
CA ASN A 320 -3.16 -24.03 -9.39
C ASN A 320 -2.06 -24.89 -10.01
N PHE A 321 -2.03 -26.18 -9.64
CA PHE A 321 -1.11 -27.20 -10.16
C PHE A 321 0.34 -27.15 -9.69
N ILE A 322 0.91 -25.98 -9.37
CA ILE A 322 2.34 -25.87 -8.97
C ILE A 322 2.56 -25.42 -7.52
N GLY A 323 1.53 -24.90 -6.84
CA GLY A 323 1.64 -24.42 -5.47
C GLY A 323 2.29 -23.03 -5.36
N GLN A 324 3.01 -22.77 -4.26
CA GLN A 324 3.72 -21.50 -4.09
C GLN A 324 4.94 -21.45 -4.99
N PHE A 325 5.03 -20.42 -5.83
CA PHE A 325 6.20 -20.20 -6.67
C PHE A 325 6.53 -18.72 -6.74
N ASP A 326 7.66 -18.37 -6.13
CA ASP A 326 8.17 -17.01 -6.08
C ASP A 326 9.29 -16.84 -7.10
N LEU A 327 9.05 -15.98 -8.10
CA LEU A 327 10.10 -15.44 -8.96
C LEU A 327 10.67 -14.17 -8.31
N PRO A 328 12.00 -13.98 -8.34
CA PRO A 328 12.59 -12.72 -7.94
C PRO A 328 12.03 -11.58 -8.81
N LEU A 329 11.95 -10.37 -8.22
CA LEU A 329 11.55 -9.18 -8.96
C LEU A 329 12.58 -8.90 -10.05
N SER A 330 12.11 -8.58 -11.26
CA SER A 330 13.01 -8.18 -12.35
C SER A 330 13.66 -6.82 -12.01
N GLU A 331 14.86 -6.58 -12.53
CA GLU A 331 15.56 -5.29 -12.34
C GLU A 331 14.72 -4.09 -12.80
N LYS A 332 13.93 -4.28 -13.88
CA LYS A 332 13.00 -3.27 -14.38
C LYS A 332 11.91 -2.93 -13.36
N GLU A 333 11.30 -3.91 -12.73
CA GLU A 333 10.26 -3.69 -11.71
C GLU A 333 10.82 -3.02 -10.45
N ILE A 334 12.04 -3.39 -10.06
CA ILE A 334 12.75 -2.75 -8.94
C ILE A 334 12.99 -1.27 -9.26
N ALA A 335 13.43 -0.97 -10.49
CA ALA A 335 13.66 0.40 -10.95
C ALA A 335 12.34 1.21 -11.01
N GLU A 336 11.28 0.65 -11.57
CA GLU A 336 9.95 1.29 -11.60
C GLU A 336 9.40 1.54 -10.20
N ALA A 337 9.55 0.58 -9.28
CA ALA A 337 9.12 0.74 -7.89
C ALA A 337 9.88 1.86 -7.18
N ARG A 338 11.20 1.96 -7.41
CA ARG A 338 12.04 3.06 -6.89
C ARG A 338 11.59 4.41 -7.44
N GLN A 339 11.40 4.53 -8.76
CA GLN A 339 10.92 5.77 -9.39
C GLN A 339 9.55 6.19 -8.86
N LYS A 340 8.60 5.25 -8.73
CA LYS A 340 7.28 5.55 -8.18
C LYS A 340 7.36 6.00 -6.72
N ALA A 341 8.18 5.35 -5.91
CA ALA A 341 8.40 5.74 -4.51
C ALA A 341 8.99 7.15 -4.40
N GLU A 342 9.93 7.50 -5.28
CA GLU A 342 10.53 8.83 -5.35
C GLU A 342 9.51 9.90 -5.76
N GLN A 343 8.68 9.64 -6.78
CA GLN A 343 7.60 10.53 -7.20
C GLN A 343 6.58 10.77 -6.09
N GLU A 344 6.12 9.71 -5.42
CA GLU A 344 5.19 9.83 -4.28
C GLU A 344 5.81 10.59 -3.10
N ALA A 345 7.10 10.40 -2.82
CA ALA A 345 7.82 11.15 -1.79
C ALA A 345 7.92 12.63 -2.13
N ALA A 346 8.27 12.95 -3.39
CA ALA A 346 8.33 14.33 -3.90
C ALA A 346 6.95 15.02 -3.83
N GLU A 347 5.88 14.33 -4.20
CA GLU A 347 4.52 14.87 -4.13
C GLU A 347 4.09 15.14 -2.68
N LYS A 348 4.37 14.21 -1.76
CA LYS A 348 4.11 14.41 -0.31
C LYS A 348 4.90 15.59 0.24
N ALA A 349 6.16 15.75 -0.15
CA ALA A 349 6.99 16.89 0.25
C ALA A 349 6.41 18.22 -0.27
N LYS A 350 5.95 18.26 -1.53
CA LYS A 350 5.28 19.43 -2.11
C LYS A 350 3.98 19.77 -1.37
N ARG A 351 3.13 18.78 -1.08
CA ARG A 351 1.89 18.97 -0.29
C ARG A 351 2.19 19.52 1.12
N LYS A 352 3.22 19.00 1.80
CA LYS A 352 3.65 19.50 3.12
C LYS A 352 4.11 20.96 3.04
N LYS A 353 4.91 21.32 2.04
CA LYS A 353 5.38 22.70 1.82
C LYS A 353 4.23 23.67 1.54
N ASN A 354 3.24 23.26 0.73
CA ASN A 354 2.05 24.06 0.46
C ASN A 354 1.22 24.28 1.73
N ARG A 355 0.94 23.23 2.50
CA ARG A 355 0.20 23.33 3.77
C ARG A 355 0.90 24.24 4.78
N GLN A 356 2.24 24.19 4.85
CA GLN A 356 3.03 25.10 5.68
C GLN A 356 2.88 26.56 5.20
N ARG A 357 2.92 26.80 3.88
CA ARG A 357 2.73 28.13 3.31
C ARG A 357 1.34 28.69 3.64
N GLU A 358 0.29 27.89 3.45
CA GLU A 358 -1.10 28.26 3.79
C GLU A 358 -1.25 28.57 5.28
N SER A 359 -0.70 27.72 6.15
CA SER A 359 -0.71 27.94 7.60
C SER A 359 0.03 29.22 7.99
N ASN A 360 1.20 29.48 7.40
CA ASN A 360 1.96 30.71 7.65
C ASN A 360 1.20 31.97 7.20
N VAL A 361 0.54 31.91 6.04
CA VAL A 361 -0.31 33.02 5.54
C VAL A 361 -1.50 33.25 6.48
N ALA A 362 -2.19 32.19 6.91
CA ALA A 362 -3.29 32.28 7.85
C ALA A 362 -2.85 32.87 9.21
N HIS A 363 -1.68 32.44 9.72
CA HIS A 363 -1.10 33.00 10.94
C HIS A 363 -0.76 34.49 10.79
N GLN A 364 -0.14 34.91 9.68
CA GLN A 364 0.16 36.31 9.40
C GLN A 364 -1.12 37.15 9.27
N ALA A 365 -2.16 36.62 8.63
CA ALA A 365 -3.46 37.29 8.52
C ALA A 365 -4.14 37.46 9.88
N LYS A 366 -4.11 36.42 10.73
CA LYS A 366 -4.63 36.48 12.10
C LYS A 366 -3.87 37.51 12.95
N ALA A 367 -2.54 37.45 12.97
CA ALA A 367 -1.71 38.41 13.69
C ALA A 367 -1.88 39.85 13.19
N LYS A 368 -2.12 40.03 11.88
CA LYS A 368 -2.48 41.33 11.30
C LYS A 368 -3.85 41.79 11.81
N ALA A 369 -4.87 40.93 11.79
CA ALA A 369 -6.21 41.26 12.27
C ALA A 369 -6.20 41.63 13.77
N GLU A 370 -5.51 40.85 14.61
CA GLU A 370 -5.32 41.13 16.04
C GLU A 370 -4.61 42.47 16.26
N ARG A 371 -3.55 42.75 15.49
CA ARG A 371 -2.84 44.04 15.55
C ARG A 371 -3.75 45.21 15.15
N TRP A 372 -4.57 45.05 14.12
CA TRP A 372 -5.49 46.09 13.67
C TRP A 372 -6.62 46.30 14.68
N ALA A 373 -7.15 45.22 15.28
CA ALA A 373 -8.16 45.30 16.33
C ALA A 373 -7.63 45.99 17.60
N ALA A 374 -6.39 45.66 18.03
CA ALA A 374 -5.74 46.29 19.19
C ALA A 374 -5.39 47.77 18.98
N ASN A 375 -5.35 48.24 17.73
CA ASN A 375 -5.00 49.61 17.35
C ASN A 375 -6.22 50.37 16.78
N ASP A 376 -7.45 50.00 17.15
CA ASP A 376 -8.69 50.66 16.71
C ASP A 376 -8.82 50.78 15.18
N GLY A 377 -8.42 49.74 14.45
CA GLY A 377 -8.45 49.70 12.98
C GLY A 377 -7.26 50.36 12.30
N HIS A 378 -6.23 50.79 13.05
CA HIS A 378 -5.02 51.38 12.48
C HIS A 378 -3.83 50.41 12.45
N LYS A 379 -2.91 50.61 11.51
CA LYS A 379 -1.73 49.74 11.32
C LYS A 379 -0.75 49.80 12.51
N TYR A 380 -0.71 50.93 13.22
CA TYR A 380 0.19 51.20 14.33
C TYR A 380 -0.60 51.76 15.53
N PRO A 381 -0.12 51.55 16.76
CA PRO A 381 -0.79 52.04 17.96
C PRO A 381 -0.77 53.56 18.03
N LYS A 382 -1.76 54.12 18.73
CA LYS A 382 -1.91 55.55 18.98
C LYS A 382 -0.67 56.10 19.69
N ARG A 383 -0.23 57.30 19.30
CA ARG A 383 0.90 58.02 19.92
C ARG A 383 0.52 59.47 20.20
N VAL A 384 1.20 60.06 21.17
CA VAL A 384 1.06 61.48 21.50
C VAL A 384 2.06 62.28 20.67
N CYS A 385 1.61 63.34 20.01
CA CYS A 385 2.46 64.25 19.26
C CYS A 385 3.37 65.05 20.21
N GLU A 386 4.68 64.97 20.01
CA GLU A 386 5.65 65.66 20.88
C GLU A 386 5.59 67.20 20.81
N GLN A 387 4.98 67.76 19.76
CA GLN A 387 4.87 69.23 19.59
C GLN A 387 3.56 69.81 20.14
N CYS A 388 2.43 69.16 19.89
CA CYS A 388 1.11 69.71 20.23
C CYS A 388 0.35 68.91 21.30
N GLY A 389 0.92 67.81 21.80
CA GLY A 389 0.31 66.97 22.83
C GLY A 389 -0.94 66.19 22.41
N LYS A 390 -1.39 66.31 21.15
CA LYS A 390 -2.57 65.60 20.65
C LYS A 390 -2.25 64.15 20.29
N GLU A 391 -3.18 63.25 20.59
CA GLU A 391 -3.11 61.85 20.18
C GLU A 391 -3.36 61.70 18.68
N PHE A 392 -2.58 60.84 18.02
CA PHE A 392 -2.73 60.55 16.59
C PHE A 392 -2.29 59.13 16.27
N TYR A 393 -2.74 58.62 15.11
CA TYR A 393 -2.29 57.33 14.58
C TYR A 393 -1.13 57.55 13.59
N PRO A 394 0.06 57.03 13.88
CA PRO A 394 1.21 57.21 13.00
C PRO A 394 1.11 56.32 11.76
N ASN A 395 1.68 56.76 10.64
CA ASN A 395 1.80 55.98 9.40
C ASN A 395 3.09 55.16 9.32
N SER A 396 3.99 55.34 10.29
CA SER A 396 5.25 54.61 10.44
C SER A 396 5.62 54.52 11.90
N THR A 397 6.31 53.45 12.31
CA THR A 397 6.80 53.27 13.69
C THR A 397 7.70 54.43 14.16
N ARG A 398 8.31 55.18 13.23
CA ARG A 398 9.23 56.30 13.51
C ARG A 398 8.57 57.68 13.51
N GLN A 399 7.28 57.79 13.18
CA GLN A 399 6.61 59.09 13.11
C GLN A 399 6.36 59.64 14.52
N ARG A 400 6.93 60.81 14.82
CA ARG A 400 6.87 61.48 16.14
C ARG A 400 5.82 62.59 16.22
N PHE A 401 5.42 63.14 15.07
CA PHE A 401 4.52 64.29 14.99
C PHE A 401 3.25 63.94 14.21
N CYS A 402 2.12 64.54 14.61
CA CYS A 402 0.81 64.25 14.02
C CYS A 402 0.68 64.70 12.56
N ASN A 403 1.31 65.82 12.19
CA ASN A 403 1.31 66.34 10.83
C ASN A 403 2.62 67.07 10.49
N THR A 404 2.73 67.46 9.22
CA THR A 404 3.87 68.21 8.69
C THR A 404 4.05 69.56 9.38
N ASP A 405 2.96 70.20 9.80
CA ASP A 405 3.01 71.51 10.44
C ASP A 405 3.59 71.43 11.86
N CYS A 406 3.21 70.43 12.65
CA CYS A 406 3.82 70.14 13.95
C CYS A 406 5.30 69.79 13.81
N THR A 407 5.67 69.08 12.74
CA THR A 407 7.08 68.80 12.44
C THR A 407 7.85 70.10 12.17
N LYS A 408 7.30 70.99 11.33
CA LYS A 408 7.90 72.30 11.03
C LYS A 408 7.96 73.21 12.27
N ALA A 409 6.90 73.24 13.08
CA ALA A 409 6.82 74.03 14.30
C ALA A 409 7.84 73.55 15.34
N HIS A 410 8.01 72.23 15.52
CA HIS A 410 9.06 71.68 16.37
C HIS A 410 10.45 72.05 15.85
N GLN A 411 10.69 71.92 14.54
CA GLN A 411 11.96 72.34 13.94
C GLN A 411 12.22 73.83 14.10
N GLN A 412 11.19 74.67 14.01
CA GLN A 412 11.29 76.11 14.20
C GLN A 412 11.55 76.46 15.67
N ALA A 413 10.83 75.85 16.61
CA ALA A 413 11.07 76.01 18.05
C ALA A 413 12.49 75.55 18.43
N GLU A 414 13.00 74.47 17.86
CA GLU A 414 14.39 74.04 18.02
C GLU A 414 15.38 75.06 17.44
N LYS A 415 15.09 75.65 16.28
CA LYS A 415 15.90 76.73 15.70
C LYS A 415 15.86 77.99 16.56
N GLU A 416 14.71 78.34 17.12
CA GLU A 416 14.51 79.49 18.01
C GLU A 416 15.20 79.27 19.35
N LYS A 417 15.11 78.09 19.95
CA LYS A 417 15.91 77.70 21.14
C LYS A 417 17.40 77.79 20.87
N LYS A 418 17.87 77.28 19.73
CA LYS A 418 19.28 77.42 19.32
C LYS A 418 19.67 78.89 19.13
N ARG A 419 18.80 79.70 18.52
CA ARG A 419 19.02 81.14 18.35
C ARG A 419 19.05 81.89 19.69
N PHE A 420 18.15 81.56 20.61
CA PHE A 420 18.07 82.13 21.94
C PHE A 420 19.27 81.70 22.79
N ALA A 421 19.71 80.45 22.69
CA ALA A 421 20.95 79.99 23.32
C ALA A 421 22.19 80.72 22.75
N GLU A 422 22.19 81.04 21.45
CA GLU A 422 23.30 81.75 20.79
C GLU A 422 23.32 83.26 21.11
N LYS A 423 22.16 83.92 21.22
CA LYS A 423 22.07 85.40 21.24
C LYS A 423 21.15 86.00 22.31
N GLY A 424 20.51 85.20 23.15
CA GLY A 424 19.50 85.67 24.11
C GLY A 424 18.38 86.46 23.44
N GLU A 425 18.02 87.61 24.04
CA GLU A 425 17.03 88.55 23.49
C GLU A 425 17.59 89.50 22.43
N HIS A 426 18.86 89.36 22.03
CA HIS A 426 19.50 90.27 21.10
C HIS A 426 19.15 89.93 19.64
N THR A 427 18.66 90.93 18.90
CA THR A 427 18.28 90.80 17.48
C THR A 427 19.46 90.37 16.60
N PHE A 428 20.66 90.85 16.91
CA PHE A 428 21.89 90.63 16.13
C PHE A 428 22.93 89.80 16.90
N ARG A 429 23.86 89.16 16.18
CA ARG A 429 24.99 88.43 16.80
C ARG A 429 25.89 89.40 17.56
N GLN A 430 26.46 88.93 18.66
CA GLN A 430 27.53 89.64 19.33
C GLN A 430 28.68 89.86 18.34
N LYS A 431 29.13 91.11 18.21
CA LYS A 431 30.26 91.50 17.37
C LYS A 431 31.39 92.02 18.23
N VAL A 432 32.59 91.99 17.69
CA VAL A 432 33.77 92.58 18.35
C VAL A 432 33.94 94.01 17.87
N CYS A 433 34.11 94.95 18.81
CA CYS A 433 34.33 96.36 18.50
C CYS A 433 35.66 96.56 17.78
N LYS A 434 35.64 97.26 16.64
CA LYS A 434 36.85 97.50 15.83
C LYS A 434 37.94 98.33 16.55
N ILE A 435 37.58 99.10 17.58
CA ILE A 435 38.52 100.00 18.28
C ILE A 435 39.03 99.38 19.58
N CYS A 436 38.14 98.93 20.45
CA CYS A 436 38.52 98.44 21.78
C CYS A 436 38.62 96.91 21.88
N GLY A 437 38.24 96.16 20.83
CA GLY A 437 38.29 94.70 20.83
C GLY A 437 37.30 94.00 21.77
N LYS A 438 36.44 94.76 22.47
CA LYS A 438 35.45 94.18 23.39
C LYS A 438 34.22 93.67 22.62
N PRO A 439 33.62 92.54 23.03
CA PRO A 439 32.38 92.04 22.45
C PRO A 439 31.21 92.96 22.85
N PHE A 440 30.34 93.27 21.90
CA PHE A 440 29.17 94.10 22.11
C PHE A 440 27.99 93.63 21.25
N TRP A 441 26.79 94.02 21.67
CA TRP A 441 25.55 93.74 20.95
C TRP A 441 25.18 94.94 20.08
N PRO A 442 25.24 94.81 18.75
CA PRO A 442 24.95 95.94 17.86
C PRO A 442 23.44 96.19 17.79
N SER A 443 23.04 97.45 17.74
CA SER A 443 21.63 97.87 17.62
C SER A 443 21.10 97.70 16.20
N ASN A 444 21.99 97.68 15.20
CA ASN A 444 21.66 97.37 13.81
C ASN A 444 22.74 96.50 13.14
N GLY A 445 22.40 95.87 12.02
CA GLY A 445 23.32 94.97 11.32
C GLY A 445 24.63 95.60 10.83
N GLN A 446 24.71 96.93 10.72
CA GLN A 446 25.88 97.67 10.21
C GLN A 446 26.77 98.27 11.31
N GLU A 447 26.34 98.24 12.57
CA GLU A 447 27.11 98.78 13.68
C GLU A 447 28.34 97.90 13.96
N VAL A 448 29.51 98.55 14.07
CA VAL A 448 30.83 97.92 14.23
C VAL A 448 31.61 98.46 15.45
N LEU A 449 30.98 99.35 16.23
CA LEU A 449 31.61 100.08 17.34
C LEU A 449 30.67 100.02 18.55
N CYS A 450 31.23 99.72 19.74
CA CYS A 450 30.44 99.41 20.93
C CYS A 450 29.89 100.62 21.69
N SER A 451 30.52 101.79 21.58
CA SER A 451 30.18 102.98 22.35
C SER A 451 30.41 104.25 21.54
N GLU A 452 29.77 105.36 21.94
CA GLU A 452 29.99 106.67 21.32
C GLU A 452 31.44 107.15 21.46
N GLU A 453 32.14 106.74 22.51
CA GLU A 453 33.58 106.98 22.66
C GLU A 453 34.39 106.27 21.57
N CYS A 454 34.12 104.98 21.32
CA CYS A 454 34.76 104.23 20.24
C CYS A 454 34.39 104.79 18.86
N LYS A 455 33.16 105.31 18.69
CA LYS A 455 32.76 106.05 17.48
C LYS A 455 33.56 107.35 17.31
N ALA A 456 33.78 108.11 18.38
CA ALA A 456 34.59 109.32 18.35
C ALA A 456 36.08 109.03 18.08
N ILE A 457 36.64 107.97 18.67
CA ILE A 457 38.01 107.53 18.39
C ILE A 457 38.14 107.10 16.92
N ASN A 458 37.20 106.30 16.40
CA ASN A 458 37.22 105.90 14.99
C ASN A 458 37.06 107.11 14.05
N ARG A 459 36.20 108.09 14.38
CA ARG A 459 36.09 109.35 13.62
C ARG A 459 37.42 110.11 13.61
N ARG A 460 38.08 110.25 14.76
CA ARG A 460 39.40 110.88 14.89
C ARG A 460 40.49 110.13 14.12
N GLN A 461 40.56 108.80 14.24
CA GLN A 461 41.50 107.97 13.49
C GLN A 461 41.26 108.06 11.98
N LYS A 462 40.00 108.07 11.53
CA LYS A 462 39.68 108.30 10.11
C LYS A 462 40.07 109.69 9.64
N GLN A 463 39.83 110.73 10.45
CA GLN A 463 40.27 112.10 10.14
C GLN A 463 41.80 112.20 10.10
N LEU A 464 42.52 111.63 11.07
CA LEU A 464 43.99 111.55 11.07
C LEU A 464 44.51 110.78 9.85
N ALA A 465 43.93 109.62 9.55
CA ALA A 465 44.29 108.83 8.37
C ALA A 465 44.01 109.61 7.07
N TYR A 466 42.93 110.41 7.02
CA TYR A 466 42.64 111.31 5.91
C TYR A 466 43.67 112.45 5.82
N TYR A 467 44.01 113.09 6.94
CA TYR A 467 45.04 114.14 7.02
C TYR A 467 46.41 113.62 6.60
N HIS A 468 46.83 112.46 7.09
CA HIS A 468 48.08 111.80 6.67
C HIS A 468 48.04 111.42 5.19
N ARG A 469 46.90 110.93 4.66
CA ARG A 469 46.76 110.68 3.21
C ARG A 469 46.89 111.96 2.38
N LYS A 470 46.34 113.07 2.87
CA LYS A 470 46.42 114.38 2.21
C LYS A 470 47.84 114.95 2.26
N GLN A 471 48.54 114.81 3.39
CA GLN A 471 49.95 115.21 3.52
C GLN A 471 50.90 114.31 2.72
N SER A 472 50.66 113.00 2.64
CA SER A 472 51.42 112.12 1.75
C SER A 472 51.16 112.42 0.27
N GLY A 473 49.94 112.85 -0.07
CA GLY A 473 49.62 113.37 -1.41
C GLY A 473 50.29 114.70 -1.73
N GLN A 474 50.47 115.58 -0.74
CA GLN A 474 51.20 116.86 -0.92
C GLN A 474 52.72 116.66 -0.97
N LYS A 475 53.31 115.78 -0.14
CA LYS A 475 54.75 115.45 -0.19
C LYS A 475 55.15 114.64 -1.43
N ALA A 476 54.22 113.91 -2.05
CA ALA A 476 54.44 113.26 -3.34
C ALA A 476 54.39 114.25 -4.54
N GLY A 477 53.82 115.45 -4.34
CA GLY A 477 53.75 116.50 -5.36
C GLY A 477 54.93 117.49 -5.37
N GLU A 478 55.76 117.52 -4.31
CA GLU A 478 56.98 118.35 -4.22
C GLU A 478 58.26 117.54 -4.53
N ALA A 479 58.13 116.29 -4.96
CA ALA A 479 59.23 115.39 -5.33
C ALA A 479 59.16 114.90 -6.80
N ILE A 480 58.49 115.66 -7.67
CA ILE A 480 58.48 115.49 -9.14
C ILE A 480 58.75 116.83 -9.80
#